data_AF-A0A7W6PCN4-F1
#
_entry.id   AF-A0A7W6PCN4-F1
#
_cell.length_a   1.000
_cell.length_b   1.000
_cell.length_c   1.000
_cell.angle_alpha   90.00
_cell.angle_beta   90.00
_cell.angle_gamma   90.00
#
_symmetry.space_group_name_H-M   'P 1'
#
loop_
_entity.id
_entity.type
_entity.pdbx_description
1 polymer ?
#
loop_
_entity_poly.entity_id
_entity_poly.type
_entity_poly.pdbx_seq_one_letter_code
_entity_poly.pdbx_strand_id
1 'polypeptide(L)'
;MNRIADSYFAMESDVPTHEAHQAALTRCIERLRQQMPAVGLRNPKIGNADNRWIYCNGADWVMGFQTGQLWLAYQLTGSNAFKNAAKARRPEFEQVLRDRRLRDHDLGFQFSLSSVAEWLMTGDRSARAMGLAAADALLARFRPEGGYIQAWSPQGTHDREKAAFANGRMIADTMQNLALLYWAHRETAIEDYR
;
A
#
# COMPACT_ATOMS: atom_id res chain seq x y z
N MET A 1 -47.43 -22.58 6.27
CA MET A 1 -46.36 -22.47 5.25
C MET A 1 -45.58 -21.19 5.53
N ASN A 2 -44.32 -21.35 5.88
CA ASN A 2 -43.44 -20.36 6.48
C ASN A 2 -42.95 -19.36 5.40
N ARG A 3 -43.23 -18.06 5.52
CA ARG A 3 -42.53 -17.01 4.78
C ARG A 3 -41.29 -16.64 5.58
N ILE A 4 -40.14 -17.19 5.20
CA ILE A 4 -38.85 -16.66 5.64
C ILE A 4 -38.58 -15.42 4.79
N ALA A 5 -38.80 -14.25 5.37
CA ALA A 5 -38.35 -12.98 4.84
C ALA A 5 -37.23 -12.45 5.75
N ASP A 6 -36.12 -13.18 5.80
CA ASP A 6 -34.88 -12.73 6.42
C ASP A 6 -33.81 -12.66 5.34
N SER A 7 -33.89 -11.63 4.49
CA SER A 7 -32.74 -11.25 3.69
C SER A 7 -31.85 -10.38 4.57
N TYR A 8 -30.60 -10.80 4.75
CA TYR A 8 -29.53 -10.07 5.44
C TYR A 8 -29.31 -8.62 4.92
N PHE A 9 -29.98 -8.26 3.82
CA PHE A 9 -29.97 -6.95 3.16
C PHE A 9 -31.20 -6.09 3.43
N ALA A 10 -32.18 -6.56 4.22
CA ALA A 10 -33.42 -5.83 4.51
C ALA A 10 -33.38 -5.07 5.84
N MET A 11 -32.19 -4.68 6.31
CA MET A 11 -32.11 -3.59 7.26
C MET A 11 -32.14 -2.29 6.45
N GLU A 12 -33.20 -1.49 6.64
CA GLU A 12 -33.15 -0.06 6.33
C GLU A 12 -31.96 0.53 7.11
N SER A 13 -30.79 0.55 6.49
CA SER A 13 -29.66 1.30 7.00
C SER A 13 -29.94 2.76 6.68
N ASP A 14 -30.06 3.59 7.71
CA ASP A 14 -30.07 5.04 7.57
C ASP A 14 -28.81 5.43 6.76
N VAL A 15 -28.99 5.76 5.47
CA VAL A 15 -27.86 6.08 4.59
C VAL A 15 -27.21 7.33 5.17
N PRO A 16 -25.93 7.28 5.60
CA PRO A 16 -25.34 8.40 6.29
C PRO A 16 -25.34 9.65 5.40
N THR A 17 -25.73 10.78 5.98
CA THR A 17 -25.80 12.04 5.24
C THR A 17 -24.41 12.47 4.77
N HIS A 18 -24.37 13.29 3.73
CA HIS A 18 -23.13 13.93 3.27
C HIS A 18 -22.40 14.64 4.42
N GLU A 19 -23.15 15.26 5.35
CA GLU A 19 -22.61 15.91 6.54
C GLU A 19 -21.91 14.93 7.49
N ALA A 20 -22.51 13.76 7.75
CA ALA A 20 -21.90 12.74 8.59
C ALA A 20 -20.57 12.21 8.01
N HIS A 21 -20.53 11.98 6.70
CA HIS A 21 -19.30 11.58 6.00
C HIS A 21 -18.23 12.68 6.07
N GLN A 22 -18.61 13.94 5.85
CA GLN A 22 -17.69 15.07 5.93
C GLN A 22 -17.11 15.23 7.34
N ALA A 23 -17.95 15.10 8.38
CA ALA A 23 -17.51 15.17 9.77
C ALA A 23 -16.53 14.03 10.12
N ALA A 24 -16.80 12.80 9.65
CA ALA A 24 -15.92 11.67 9.82
C ALA A 24 -14.55 11.89 9.14
N LEU A 25 -14.54 12.41 7.90
CA LEU A 25 -13.31 12.71 7.17
C LEU A 25 -12.46 13.76 7.89
N THR A 26 -13.08 14.86 8.34
CA THR A 26 -12.39 15.90 9.12
C THR A 26 -11.78 15.32 10.40
N ARG A 27 -12.50 14.46 11.10
CA ARG A 27 -11.98 13.77 12.30
C ARG A 27 -10.79 12.87 11.98
N CYS A 28 -10.81 12.15 10.87
CA CYS A 28 -9.69 11.31 10.45
C CYS A 28 -8.43 12.14 10.14
N ILE A 29 -8.57 13.26 9.43
CA ILE A 29 -7.46 14.17 9.10
C ILE A 29 -6.86 14.77 10.37
N GLU A 30 -7.70 15.24 11.29
CA GLU A 30 -7.24 15.82 12.55
C GLU A 30 -6.56 14.78 13.43
N ARG A 31 -7.11 13.55 13.49
CA ARG A 31 -6.46 12.45 14.20
C ARG A 31 -5.09 12.12 13.62
N LEU A 32 -4.97 12.08 12.30
CA LEU A 32 -3.70 11.86 11.61
C LEU A 32 -2.69 12.95 11.99
N ARG A 33 -3.10 14.23 11.96
CA ARG A 33 -2.26 15.37 12.37
C ARG A 33 -1.76 15.24 13.80
N GLN A 34 -2.65 14.90 14.74
CA GLN A 34 -2.30 14.72 16.15
C GLN A 34 -1.33 13.56 16.39
N GLN A 35 -1.41 12.51 15.57
CA GLN A 35 -0.52 11.35 15.68
C GLN A 35 0.87 11.60 15.09
N MET A 36 1.03 12.54 14.14
CA MET A 36 2.30 12.77 13.46
C MET A 36 3.51 12.97 14.40
N PRO A 37 3.45 13.79 15.47
CA PRO A 37 4.58 13.95 16.39
C PRO A 37 4.93 12.65 17.13
N ALA A 38 3.93 11.86 17.50
CA ALA A 38 4.14 10.60 18.19
C ALA A 38 4.66 9.51 17.26
N VAL A 39 4.15 9.42 16.03
CA VAL A 39 4.60 8.44 15.03
C VAL A 39 6.01 8.79 14.53
N GLY A 40 6.28 10.07 14.31
CA GLY A 40 7.54 10.54 13.73
C GLY A 40 7.69 10.03 12.29
N LEU A 41 8.87 9.48 11.97
CA LEU A 41 9.15 8.85 10.67
C LEU A 41 8.86 7.35 10.64
N ARG A 42 8.45 6.75 11.76
CA ARG A 42 8.11 5.32 11.82
C ARG A 42 6.86 5.01 11.01
N ASN A 43 6.71 3.76 10.62
CA ASN A 43 5.51 3.27 9.95
C ASN A 43 4.70 2.37 10.89
N PRO A 44 3.47 2.75 11.26
CA PRO A 44 2.56 1.88 12.01
C PRO A 44 2.32 0.55 11.28
N LYS A 45 2.37 -0.55 12.02
CA LYS A 45 2.11 -1.91 11.49
C LYS A 45 0.76 -2.44 11.92
N ILE A 46 0.53 -2.51 13.23
CA ILE A 46 -0.72 -3.05 13.79
C ILE A 46 -1.02 -2.35 15.13
N GLY A 47 -2.32 -2.15 15.41
CA GLY A 47 -2.77 -1.65 16.70
C GLY A 47 -2.74 -2.74 17.76
N ASN A 48 -2.51 -2.36 19.02
CA ASN A 48 -2.66 -3.25 20.17
C ASN A 48 -3.95 -2.93 20.95
N ALA A 49 -4.26 -3.75 21.95
CA ALA A 49 -5.46 -3.60 22.80
C ALA A 49 -5.51 -2.25 23.54
N ASP A 50 -4.36 -1.60 23.77
CA ASP A 50 -4.26 -0.31 24.44
C ASP A 50 -4.37 0.89 23.48
N ASN A 51 -4.82 0.66 22.23
CA ASN A 51 -4.92 1.67 21.18
C ASN A 51 -3.57 2.35 20.83
N ARG A 52 -2.47 1.60 20.93
CA ARG A 52 -1.13 2.04 20.53
C ARG A 52 -0.65 1.25 19.31
N TRP A 53 0.24 1.87 18.55
CA TRP A 53 0.87 1.22 17.39
C TRP A 53 2.05 0.36 17.81
N ILE A 54 2.07 -0.87 17.31
CA ILE A 54 3.31 -1.59 17.02
C ILE A 54 3.80 -1.07 15.66
N TYR A 55 5.07 -0.69 15.59
CA TYR A 55 5.67 -0.12 14.38
C TYR A 55 6.43 -1.17 13.57
N CYS A 56 6.57 -0.92 12.27
CA CYS A 56 7.46 -1.68 11.40
C CYS A 56 8.90 -1.60 11.92
N ASN A 57 9.64 -2.70 11.79
CA ASN A 57 11.07 -2.75 12.08
C ASN A 57 11.84 -2.87 10.74
N GLY A 58 11.96 -1.74 10.05
CA GLY A 58 12.45 -1.68 8.67
C GLY A 58 11.35 -1.90 7.65
N ALA A 59 11.72 -2.43 6.48
CA ALA A 59 10.79 -2.68 5.39
C ALA A 59 9.71 -3.72 5.78
N ASP A 60 8.46 -3.40 5.50
CA ASP A 60 7.30 -4.23 5.79
C ASP A 60 6.22 -3.92 4.73
N TRP A 61 5.34 -4.87 4.41
CA TRP A 61 4.31 -4.68 3.38
C TRP A 61 3.34 -3.53 3.71
N VAL A 62 3.14 -3.24 5.00
CA VAL A 62 2.25 -2.17 5.47
C VAL A 62 2.86 -0.77 5.47
N MET A 63 4.16 -0.61 5.22
CA MET A 63 4.84 0.68 5.38
C MET A 63 4.30 1.79 4.44
N GLY A 64 3.66 1.38 3.33
CA GLY A 64 3.00 2.29 2.37
C GLY A 64 1.75 2.99 2.92
N PHE A 65 0.99 2.36 3.83
CA PHE A 65 -0.35 2.83 4.19
C PHE A 65 -0.34 4.17 4.93
N GLN A 66 0.57 4.35 5.89
CA GLN A 66 0.73 5.63 6.59
C GLN A 66 1.13 6.74 5.62
N THR A 67 2.01 6.45 4.67
CA THR A 67 2.44 7.41 3.63
C THR A 67 1.27 7.78 2.73
N GLY A 68 0.45 6.81 2.32
CA GLY A 68 -0.76 7.04 1.53
C GLY A 68 -1.78 7.92 2.25
N GLN A 69 -2.01 7.68 3.55
CA GLN A 69 -2.88 8.54 4.36
C GLN A 69 -2.38 10.00 4.42
N LEU A 70 -1.07 10.20 4.53
CA LEU A 70 -0.47 11.53 4.51
C LEU A 70 -0.65 12.21 3.14
N TRP A 71 -0.51 11.48 2.03
CA TRP A 71 -0.79 12.03 0.70
C TRP A 71 -2.26 12.38 0.49
N LEU A 72 -3.19 11.54 0.95
CA LEU A 72 -4.62 11.83 0.92
C LEU A 72 -4.94 13.08 1.77
N ALA A 73 -4.38 13.18 2.97
CA ALA A 73 -4.55 14.36 3.81
C ALA A 73 -3.95 15.62 3.18
N TYR A 74 -2.82 15.52 2.49
CA TYR A 74 -2.28 16.63 1.70
C TYR A 74 -3.22 17.04 0.57
N GLN A 75 -3.73 16.08 -0.21
CA GLN A 75 -4.66 16.35 -1.31
C GLN A 75 -5.91 17.09 -0.83
N LEU A 76 -6.43 16.71 0.35
CA LEU A 76 -7.66 17.29 0.90
C LEU A 76 -7.45 18.65 1.58
N THR A 77 -6.26 18.92 2.12
CA THR A 77 -6.03 20.10 2.97
C THR A 77 -5.04 21.11 2.41
N GLY A 78 -4.22 20.73 1.43
CA GLY A 78 -3.07 21.51 0.95
C GLY A 78 -1.94 21.69 1.99
N SER A 79 -2.01 21.06 3.17
CA SER A 79 -1.06 21.31 4.25
C SER A 79 0.31 20.71 3.98
N ASN A 80 1.34 21.56 3.88
CA ASN A 80 2.73 21.15 3.69
C ASN A 80 3.25 20.25 4.82
N ALA A 81 2.64 20.26 6.01
CA ALA A 81 3.00 19.36 7.09
C ALA A 81 2.83 17.88 6.68
N PHE A 82 1.71 17.55 6.03
CA PHE A 82 1.46 16.19 5.55
C PHE A 82 2.39 15.81 4.39
N LYS A 83 2.56 16.71 3.42
CA LYS A 83 3.50 16.53 2.29
C LYS A 83 4.92 16.26 2.77
N ASN A 84 5.43 17.06 3.70
CA ASN A 84 6.79 16.92 4.21
C ASN A 84 6.96 15.62 5.00
N ALA A 85 5.95 15.24 5.81
CA ALA A 85 5.96 13.99 6.55
C ALA A 85 5.90 12.75 5.64
N ALA A 86 5.18 12.81 4.51
CA ALA A 86 5.16 11.75 3.51
C ALA A 86 6.52 11.63 2.82
N LYS A 87 7.06 12.75 2.31
CA LYS A 87 8.38 12.79 1.63
C LYS A 87 9.53 12.31 2.52
N ALA A 88 9.49 12.60 3.82
CA ALA A 88 10.55 12.21 4.74
C ALA A 88 10.70 10.69 4.92
N ARG A 89 9.73 9.88 4.48
CA ARG A 89 9.78 8.41 4.54
C ARG A 89 10.44 7.76 3.33
N ARG A 90 10.74 8.52 2.26
CA ARG A 90 11.38 8.01 1.03
C ARG A 90 12.58 7.07 1.28
N PRO A 91 13.51 7.36 2.22
CA PRO A 91 14.69 6.52 2.40
C PRO A 91 14.39 5.04 2.74
N GLU A 92 13.27 4.75 3.41
CA GLU A 92 12.89 3.36 3.70
C GLU A 92 12.42 2.63 2.43
N PHE A 93 11.70 3.32 1.53
CA PHE A 93 11.28 2.76 0.24
C PHE A 93 12.47 2.58 -0.70
N GLU A 94 13.42 3.51 -0.71
CA GLU A 94 14.68 3.35 -1.45
C GLU A 94 15.44 2.11 -0.99
N GLN A 95 15.40 1.78 0.30
CA GLN A 95 16.04 0.57 0.82
C GLN A 95 15.40 -0.72 0.25
N VAL A 96 14.08 -0.76 0.09
CA VAL A 96 13.39 -1.88 -0.58
C VAL A 96 13.86 -2.04 -2.03
N LEU A 97 14.02 -0.92 -2.75
CA LEU A 97 14.56 -0.94 -4.11
C LEU A 97 16.05 -1.30 -4.16
N ARG A 98 16.84 -1.12 -3.10
CA ARG A 98 18.25 -1.54 -3.08
C ARG A 98 18.44 -3.00 -2.73
N ASP A 99 17.62 -3.56 -1.84
CA ASP A 99 17.77 -4.94 -1.38
C ASP A 99 16.68 -5.85 -1.96
N ARG A 100 17.06 -6.71 -2.91
CA ARG A 100 16.14 -7.68 -3.54
C ARG A 100 15.45 -8.62 -2.55
N ARG A 101 16.03 -8.84 -1.36
CA ARG A 101 15.45 -9.71 -0.32
C ARG A 101 14.24 -9.10 0.37
N LEU A 102 14.09 -7.77 0.28
CA LEU A 102 12.97 -7.02 0.85
C LEU A 102 11.79 -6.89 -0.14
N ARG A 103 11.89 -7.51 -1.32
CA ARG A 103 10.91 -7.39 -2.39
C ARG A 103 10.07 -8.65 -2.50
N ASP A 104 8.77 -8.48 -2.42
CA ASP A 104 7.75 -9.48 -2.70
C ASP A 104 6.66 -8.85 -3.59
N HIS A 105 5.50 -9.49 -3.68
CA HIS A 105 4.38 -8.94 -4.44
C HIS A 105 3.79 -7.65 -3.85
N ASP A 106 4.05 -7.31 -2.58
CA ASP A 106 3.48 -6.15 -1.89
C ASP A 106 4.13 -4.81 -2.28
N LEU A 107 5.02 -4.84 -3.29
CA LEU A 107 5.56 -3.63 -3.92
C LEU A 107 4.45 -2.69 -4.39
N GLY A 108 3.28 -3.20 -4.79
CA GLY A 108 2.14 -2.37 -5.15
C GLY A 108 1.61 -1.56 -3.97
N PHE A 109 1.40 -2.15 -2.80
CA PHE A 109 1.02 -1.45 -1.58
C PHE A 109 2.08 -0.42 -1.16
N GLN A 110 3.35 -0.83 -1.22
CA GLN A 110 4.45 0.03 -0.79
C GLN A 110 4.61 1.24 -1.72
N PHE A 111 4.64 1.05 -3.04
CA PHE A 111 5.03 2.10 -3.98
C PHE A 111 3.88 2.87 -4.61
N SER A 112 2.69 2.28 -4.73
CA SER A 112 1.49 3.02 -5.20
C SER A 112 1.09 4.09 -4.19
N LEU A 113 1.15 3.77 -2.90
CA LEU A 113 0.77 4.67 -1.80
C LEU A 113 1.88 5.66 -1.40
N SER A 114 3.11 5.47 -1.91
CA SER A 114 4.24 6.35 -1.61
C SER A 114 4.70 7.12 -2.85
N SER A 115 5.57 6.53 -3.66
CA SER A 115 6.25 7.17 -4.79
C SER A 115 5.30 7.57 -5.92
N VAL A 116 4.30 6.74 -6.24
CA VAL A 116 3.30 7.07 -7.26
C VAL A 116 2.40 8.19 -6.77
N ALA A 117 1.88 8.08 -5.54
CA ALA A 117 1.09 9.15 -4.92
C ALA A 117 1.87 10.48 -4.91
N GLU A 118 3.15 10.46 -4.56
CA GLU A 118 3.99 11.65 -4.59
C GLU A 118 4.18 12.23 -6.00
N TRP A 119 4.44 11.39 -7.01
CA TRP A 119 4.51 11.81 -8.41
C TRP A 119 3.22 12.52 -8.82
N LEU A 120 2.07 11.91 -8.55
CA LEU A 120 0.76 12.47 -8.90
C LEU A 120 0.46 13.78 -8.16
N MET A 121 0.91 13.92 -6.91
CA MET A 121 0.66 15.12 -6.10
C MET A 121 1.64 16.27 -6.38
N THR A 122 2.84 15.99 -6.88
CA THR A 122 3.94 16.98 -6.91
C THR A 122 4.69 17.10 -8.23
N GLY A 123 4.55 16.13 -9.15
CA GLY A 123 5.37 16.07 -10.36
C GLY A 123 6.85 15.78 -10.09
N ASP A 124 7.21 15.21 -8.93
CA ASP A 124 8.59 14.88 -8.60
C ASP A 124 9.09 13.68 -9.44
N ARG A 125 10.04 13.96 -10.34
CA ARG A 125 10.58 12.95 -11.28
C ARG A 125 11.34 11.81 -10.58
N SER A 126 11.92 12.05 -9.41
CA SER A 126 12.57 10.99 -8.62
C SER A 126 11.53 10.01 -8.08
N ALA A 127 10.38 10.52 -7.63
CA ALA A 127 9.24 9.71 -7.21
C ALA A 127 8.72 8.83 -8.35
N ARG A 128 8.57 9.41 -9.54
CA ARG A 128 8.18 8.67 -10.75
C ARG A 128 9.17 7.54 -11.05
N ALA A 129 10.47 7.84 -11.01
CA ALA A 129 11.51 6.84 -11.25
C ALA A 129 11.47 5.70 -10.22
N MET A 130 11.25 6.01 -8.93
CA MET A 130 11.07 5.00 -7.88
C MET A 130 9.84 4.12 -8.14
N GLY A 131 8.72 4.71 -8.52
CA GLY A 131 7.49 3.96 -8.84
C GLY A 131 7.69 3.00 -10.02
N LEU A 132 8.36 3.46 -11.09
CA LEU A 132 8.67 2.61 -12.24
C LEU A 132 9.65 1.49 -11.89
N ALA A 133 10.70 1.78 -11.11
CA ALA A 133 11.63 0.76 -10.64
C ALA A 133 10.94 -0.30 -9.75
N ALA A 134 9.93 0.09 -8.97
CA ALA A 134 9.10 -0.85 -8.22
C ALA A 134 8.19 -1.68 -9.15
N ALA A 135 7.63 -1.09 -10.20
CA ALA A 135 6.84 -1.80 -11.20
C ALA A 135 7.68 -2.84 -11.93
N ASP A 136 8.92 -2.50 -12.34
CA ASP A 136 9.88 -3.45 -12.91
C ASP A 136 10.16 -4.62 -11.96
N ALA A 137 10.38 -4.30 -10.68
CA ALA A 137 10.65 -5.31 -9.66
C ALA A 137 9.44 -6.22 -9.41
N LEU A 138 8.21 -5.70 -9.52
CA LEU A 138 6.98 -6.47 -9.39
C LEU A 138 6.75 -7.35 -10.63
N LEU A 139 6.92 -6.80 -11.84
CA LEU A 139 6.81 -7.53 -13.10
C LEU A 139 7.81 -8.70 -13.17
N ALA A 140 9.03 -8.50 -12.66
CA ALA A 140 10.05 -9.56 -12.60
C ALA A 140 9.67 -10.78 -11.74
N ARG A 141 8.54 -10.72 -11.01
CA ARG A 141 7.98 -11.84 -10.24
C ARG A 141 6.96 -12.67 -11.03
N PHE A 142 6.65 -12.28 -12.27
CA PHE A 142 5.75 -13.00 -13.16
C PHE A 142 6.32 -14.38 -13.49
N ARG A 143 5.45 -15.40 -13.42
CA ARG A 143 5.73 -16.79 -13.77
C ARG A 143 4.98 -17.13 -15.05
N PRO A 144 5.64 -17.11 -16.22
CA PRO A 144 4.97 -17.32 -17.50
C PRO A 144 4.33 -18.71 -17.61
N GLU A 145 4.88 -19.72 -16.92
CA GLU A 145 4.36 -21.09 -16.96
C GLU A 145 2.95 -21.22 -16.37
N GLY A 146 2.58 -20.33 -15.43
CA GLY A 146 1.27 -20.33 -14.78
C GLY A 146 0.49 -19.02 -14.91
N GLY A 147 1.06 -17.99 -15.52
CA GLY A 147 0.38 -16.71 -15.73
C GLY A 147 0.07 -15.95 -14.43
N TYR A 148 0.94 -15.98 -13.43
CA TYR A 148 0.73 -15.28 -12.16
C TYR A 148 1.97 -14.56 -11.65
N ILE A 149 1.76 -13.56 -10.79
CA ILE A 149 2.80 -12.91 -10.00
C ILE A 149 3.03 -13.74 -8.73
N GLN A 150 4.26 -14.21 -8.51
CA GLN A 150 4.58 -14.97 -7.30
C GLN A 150 4.52 -14.08 -6.05
N ALA A 151 3.85 -14.53 -4.99
CA ALA A 151 3.63 -13.77 -3.76
C ALA A 151 4.94 -13.46 -3.04
N TRP A 152 5.64 -14.49 -2.53
CA TRP A 152 6.89 -14.32 -1.79
C TRP A 152 8.06 -15.07 -2.43
N SER A 153 9.26 -14.58 -2.18
CA SER A 153 10.49 -15.32 -2.52
C SER A 153 10.76 -16.39 -1.45
N PRO A 154 11.27 -17.58 -1.81
CA PRO A 154 11.68 -18.57 -0.82
C PRO A 154 12.81 -17.99 0.06
N GLN A 155 12.66 -18.09 1.38
CA GLN A 155 13.67 -17.61 2.33
C GLN A 155 14.61 -18.74 2.74
N GLY A 156 15.91 -18.58 2.44
CA GLY A 156 16.96 -19.54 2.78
C GLY A 156 17.10 -20.65 1.73
N THR A 157 18.30 -20.83 1.19
CA THR A 157 18.63 -21.87 0.20
C THR A 157 18.59 -23.29 0.74
N HIS A 158 18.45 -23.45 2.07
CA HIS A 158 18.55 -24.74 2.76
C HIS A 158 17.28 -25.14 3.52
N ASP A 159 16.25 -24.29 3.52
CA ASP A 159 14.96 -24.57 4.16
C ASP A 159 13.96 -25.02 3.10
N ARG A 160 13.93 -26.34 2.85
CA ARG A 160 13.07 -26.94 1.81
C ARG A 160 11.58 -26.70 2.08
N GLU A 161 11.16 -26.61 3.33
CA GLU A 161 9.76 -26.40 3.70
C GLU A 161 9.31 -24.98 3.37
N LYS A 162 10.11 -23.97 3.73
CA LYS A 162 9.83 -22.58 3.32
C LYS A 162 9.87 -22.38 1.83
N ALA A 163 10.80 -23.06 1.15
CA ALA A 163 10.86 -23.03 -0.30
C ALA A 163 9.59 -23.63 -0.92
N ALA A 164 9.11 -24.77 -0.41
CA ALA A 164 7.87 -25.40 -0.86
C ALA A 164 6.63 -24.52 -0.61
N PHE A 165 6.60 -23.77 0.50
CA PHE A 165 5.49 -22.86 0.81
C PHE A 165 5.40 -21.67 -0.16
N ALA A 166 6.54 -21.06 -0.48
CA ALA A 166 6.58 -19.83 -1.27
C ALA A 166 6.60 -20.08 -2.79
N ASN A 167 7.24 -21.16 -3.24
CA ASN A 167 7.42 -21.42 -4.67
C ASN A 167 6.08 -21.66 -5.36
N GLY A 168 5.86 -20.86 -6.40
CA GLY A 168 4.66 -20.91 -7.23
C GLY A 168 3.35 -20.56 -6.53
N ARG A 169 3.41 -19.92 -5.35
CA ARG A 169 2.22 -19.45 -4.66
C ARG A 169 1.87 -18.02 -5.10
N MET A 170 0.60 -17.83 -5.44
CA MET A 170 -0.04 -16.50 -5.48
C MET A 170 -1.10 -16.41 -4.39
N ILE A 171 -1.42 -15.20 -3.94
CA ILE A 171 -2.48 -14.94 -2.95
C ILE A 171 -3.35 -13.75 -3.40
N ALA A 172 -4.56 -13.65 -2.85
CA ALA A 172 -5.63 -12.81 -3.39
C ALA A 172 -5.31 -11.29 -3.39
N ASP A 173 -4.63 -10.80 -2.36
CA ASP A 173 -4.17 -9.41 -2.25
C ASP A 173 -3.16 -8.99 -3.35
N THR A 174 -2.53 -9.93 -4.07
CA THR A 174 -1.76 -9.64 -5.30
C THR A 174 -2.57 -8.80 -6.29
N MET A 175 -3.90 -8.97 -6.34
CA MET A 175 -4.77 -8.16 -7.19
C MET A 175 -4.67 -6.65 -6.92
N GLN A 176 -4.51 -6.26 -5.64
CA GLN A 176 -4.33 -4.85 -5.28
C GLN A 176 -2.98 -4.32 -5.77
N ASN A 177 -1.97 -5.20 -5.80
CA ASN A 177 -0.62 -4.84 -6.22
C ASN A 177 -0.50 -4.62 -7.73
N LEU A 178 -1.39 -5.20 -8.54
CA LEU A 178 -1.41 -5.01 -10.00
C LEU A 178 -1.68 -3.55 -10.41
N ALA A 179 -2.31 -2.74 -9.55
CA ALA A 179 -2.54 -1.32 -9.82
C ALA A 179 -1.24 -0.55 -10.12
N LEU A 180 -0.10 -0.98 -9.55
CA LEU A 180 1.21 -0.41 -9.84
C LEU A 180 1.64 -0.68 -11.29
N LEU A 181 1.41 -1.90 -11.79
CA LEU A 181 1.74 -2.27 -13.18
C LEU A 181 0.84 -1.51 -14.15
N TYR A 182 -0.48 -1.45 -13.90
CA TYR A 182 -1.38 -0.65 -14.74
C TYR A 182 -1.05 0.86 -14.73
N TRP A 183 -0.55 1.39 -13.61
CA TRP A 183 -0.01 2.74 -13.58
C TRP A 183 1.25 2.86 -14.46
N ALA A 184 2.20 1.93 -14.35
CA ALA A 184 3.41 1.94 -15.17
C ALA A 184 3.13 1.81 -16.67
N HIS A 185 2.17 0.96 -17.06
CA HIS A 185 1.66 0.88 -18.43
C HIS A 185 1.17 2.24 -18.93
N ARG A 186 0.29 2.92 -18.17
CA ARG A 186 -0.21 4.25 -18.54
C ARG A 186 0.89 5.32 -18.65
N GLU A 187 1.93 5.20 -17.84
CA GLU A 187 3.06 6.15 -17.83
C GLU A 187 4.07 5.93 -18.97
N THR A 188 4.13 4.73 -19.55
CA THR A 188 5.22 4.32 -20.45
C THR A 188 4.75 3.73 -21.78
N ALA A 189 3.49 3.32 -21.87
CA ALA A 189 2.93 2.51 -22.96
C ALA A 189 3.64 1.16 -23.20
N ILE A 190 4.39 0.65 -22.22
CA ILE A 190 4.99 -0.69 -22.29
C ILE A 190 3.90 -1.74 -22.01
N GLU A 191 3.69 -2.67 -22.94
CA GLU A 191 2.61 -3.67 -22.87
C GLU A 191 2.85 -4.74 -21.81
N ASP A 192 4.10 -5.06 -21.48
CA ASP A 192 4.43 -6.11 -20.47
C ASP A 192 3.84 -5.82 -19.08
N TYR A 193 3.48 -4.56 -18.79
CA TYR A 193 2.84 -4.16 -17.53
C TYR A 193 1.31 -4.35 -17.51
N ARG A 194 0.66 -4.68 -18.64
CA ARG A 194 -0.81 -4.73 -18.77
C ARG A 194 -1.37 -6.14 -18.55
#